data_AF-A0AAT9HF47-F1
#
_entry.id   AF-A0AAT9HF47-F1
#
_cell.length_a   1.000
_cell.length_b   1.000
_cell.length_c   1.000
_cell.angle_alpha   90.00
_cell.angle_beta   90.00
_cell.angle_gamma   90.00
#
_symmetry.space_group_name_H-M   'P 1'
#
loop_
_entity.id
_entity.type
_entity.pdbx_description
1 polymer ?
#
loop_
_entity_poly.entity_id
_entity_poly.type
_entity_poly.pdbx_seq_one_letter_code
_entity_poly.pdbx_strand_id
1 'polypeptide(L)'
;MTDPRSRLDTTKLLAARYRAANDRPYLASALYALTVVASHEVPTMGVDRHWRCYVSPAFVDATPVEELAGVWIHEVAHLLRDHHGRAGRLPAADQRDRYRVNVAQDCEINDDLLADGLRLPAGRVEPRLYGLPEGQLFETYLPQLPPHIREHDCGSGAHGRPAPWELPGTAGPAALGDVEAQALRRHTAEAMRAHQRARGTLPAGWQRWAEELLEPTVDWRQALSGAVREAAAWAAGAIDYTYRRPSRRTPALRGVVLPSLRRPLPRVAVVVDTSGSMGDDELAAALGEVTGVLREVGVRGNRVTVLACDADVHAVSRVAATDQITLGGGGGTDMRVGIEAALASPTARPSSSSSPTASPLARRNPVLPPHRGPDRPGGTAAAGVGGDGTGSRLTHPCPASAAPFRRGQLDEARPCLTRDNEDGAGLSLRVTDVHNCRGSCDLDALAALGVAVAALAPGEFGLGGVHSSPSNLSMNCADSRGLRACDRMIP
;
A
#
# COMPACT_ATOMS: atom_id res chain seq x y z
N MET A 1 -30.32 -20.22 28.11
CA MET A 1 -30.18 -21.32 27.14
C MET A 1 -30.03 -20.71 25.78
N THR A 2 -28.81 -20.51 25.32
CA THR A 2 -28.51 -20.20 23.92
C THR A 2 -28.84 -21.44 23.08
N ASP A 3 -29.64 -21.26 22.01
CA ASP A 3 -30.00 -22.33 21.10
C ASP A 3 -28.72 -22.96 20.52
N PRO A 4 -28.50 -24.28 20.63
CA PRO A 4 -27.34 -24.94 20.02
C PRO A 4 -27.24 -24.72 18.50
N ARG A 5 -28.33 -24.32 17.81
CA ARG A 5 -28.32 -23.90 16.39
C ARG A 5 -27.83 -22.47 16.16
N SER A 6 -27.42 -21.75 17.22
CA SER A 6 -26.90 -20.38 17.12
C SER A 6 -25.37 -20.33 17.10
N ARG A 7 -24.67 -21.45 17.28
CA ARG A 7 -23.20 -21.48 17.30
C ARG A 7 -22.68 -21.78 15.90
N LEU A 8 -21.73 -20.99 15.43
CA LEU A 8 -21.06 -21.19 14.15
C LEU A 8 -20.45 -22.60 14.06
N ASP A 9 -20.80 -23.37 13.02
CA ASP A 9 -20.11 -24.61 12.67
C ASP A 9 -18.72 -24.30 12.07
N THR A 10 -17.77 -24.07 12.97
CA THR A 10 -16.38 -23.74 12.63
C THR A 10 -15.72 -24.86 11.84
N THR A 11 -16.03 -26.13 12.13
CA THR A 11 -15.46 -27.28 11.40
C THR A 11 -15.85 -27.24 9.93
N LYS A 12 -17.14 -27.05 9.64
CA LYS A 12 -17.64 -26.95 8.26
C LYS A 12 -17.08 -25.73 7.54
N LEU A 13 -17.03 -24.57 8.22
CA LEU A 13 -16.48 -23.34 7.66
C LEU A 13 -14.99 -23.48 7.30
N LEU A 14 -14.18 -24.08 8.19
CA LEU A 14 -12.76 -24.30 7.96
C LEU A 14 -12.50 -25.40 6.94
N ALA A 15 -13.35 -26.44 6.85
CA ALA A 15 -13.30 -27.43 5.79
C ALA A 15 -13.47 -26.78 4.40
N ALA A 16 -14.42 -25.84 4.28
CA ALA A 16 -14.64 -25.10 3.04
C ALA A 16 -13.45 -24.19 2.69
N ARG A 17 -12.88 -23.49 3.69
CA ARG A 17 -11.68 -22.65 3.50
C ARG A 17 -10.46 -23.46 3.06
N TYR A 18 -10.26 -24.62 3.70
CA TYR A 18 -9.19 -25.55 3.33
C TYR A 18 -9.36 -26.06 1.91
N ARG A 19 -10.57 -26.49 1.53
CA ARG A 19 -10.86 -26.93 0.17
C ARG A 19 -10.55 -25.83 -0.86
N ALA A 20 -10.99 -24.59 -0.59
CA ALA A 20 -10.68 -23.44 -1.44
C ALA A 20 -9.17 -23.26 -1.62
N ALA A 21 -8.40 -23.32 -0.53
CA ALA A 21 -6.94 -23.17 -0.58
C ALA A 21 -6.23 -24.37 -1.21
N ASN A 22 -6.74 -25.59 -1.05
CA ASN A 22 -6.19 -26.78 -1.68
C ASN A 22 -6.40 -26.78 -3.19
N ASP A 23 -7.62 -26.48 -3.62
CA ASP A 23 -8.00 -26.48 -5.03
C ASP A 23 -7.36 -25.30 -5.78
N ARG A 24 -7.15 -24.16 -5.08
CA ARG A 24 -6.52 -22.94 -5.61
C ARG A 24 -5.38 -22.48 -4.70
N PRO A 25 -4.23 -23.17 -4.74
CA PRO A 25 -3.12 -22.92 -3.81
C PRO A 25 -2.50 -21.53 -3.93
N TYR A 26 -2.66 -20.88 -5.09
CA TYR A 26 -2.22 -19.50 -5.29
C TYR A 26 -3.06 -18.47 -4.50
N LEU A 27 -4.26 -18.83 -4.03
CA LEU A 27 -5.09 -17.98 -3.16
C LEU A 27 -4.89 -18.26 -1.66
N ALA A 28 -4.12 -19.29 -1.28
CA ALA A 28 -4.04 -19.76 0.10
C ALA A 28 -3.66 -18.64 1.09
N SER A 29 -2.61 -17.87 0.81
CA SER A 29 -2.17 -16.77 1.69
C SER A 29 -3.27 -15.73 1.90
N ALA A 30 -4.00 -15.36 0.84
CA ALA A 30 -5.10 -14.40 0.94
C ALA A 30 -6.30 -14.99 1.69
N LEU A 31 -6.65 -16.25 1.40
CA LEU A 31 -7.72 -16.96 2.08
C LEU A 31 -7.44 -17.05 3.57
N TYR A 32 -6.21 -17.35 4.01
CA TYR A 32 -5.84 -17.48 5.42
C TYR A 32 -5.57 -16.15 6.14
N ALA A 33 -5.38 -15.05 5.42
CA ALA A 33 -5.30 -13.71 6.00
C ALA A 33 -6.65 -13.18 6.51
N LEU A 34 -7.78 -13.75 6.05
CA LEU A 34 -9.10 -13.34 6.52
C LEU A 34 -9.34 -13.69 8.00
N THR A 35 -9.80 -12.72 8.78
CA THR A 35 -10.16 -12.94 10.18
C THR A 35 -11.65 -13.24 10.30
N VAL A 36 -12.04 -14.42 10.78
CA VAL A 36 -13.45 -14.80 10.92
C VAL A 36 -14.12 -14.05 12.07
N VAL A 37 -15.28 -13.45 11.80
CA VAL A 37 -16.16 -12.81 12.77
C VAL A 37 -17.55 -13.42 12.66
N ALA A 38 -17.95 -14.27 13.61
CA ALA A 38 -19.31 -14.79 13.64
C ALA A 38 -20.29 -13.64 13.90
N SER A 39 -21.31 -13.47 13.05
CA SER A 39 -22.34 -12.45 13.19
C SER A 39 -23.70 -12.98 12.75
N HIS A 40 -24.73 -12.77 13.56
CA HIS A 40 -26.11 -13.11 13.18
C HIS A 40 -26.80 -12.00 12.39
N GLU A 41 -26.14 -10.84 12.23
CA GLU A 41 -26.69 -9.67 11.52
C GLU A 41 -26.32 -9.66 10.04
N VAL A 42 -25.18 -10.28 9.67
CA VAL A 42 -24.85 -10.50 8.26
C VAL A 42 -25.78 -11.58 7.70
N PRO A 43 -26.42 -11.40 6.53
CA PRO A 43 -27.33 -12.40 5.98
C PRO A 43 -26.62 -13.70 5.56
N THR A 44 -25.45 -13.56 4.94
CA THR A 44 -24.66 -14.64 4.34
C THR A 44 -23.22 -14.61 4.87
N MET A 45 -22.27 -14.21 4.03
CA MET A 45 -20.92 -13.82 4.39
C MET A 45 -20.65 -12.42 3.80
N GLY A 46 -19.70 -11.71 4.37
CA GLY A 46 -19.30 -10.39 3.89
C GLY A 46 -17.93 -10.03 4.42
N VAL A 47 -17.25 -9.08 3.79
CA VAL A 47 -15.93 -8.61 4.21
C VAL A 47 -15.92 -7.11 4.43
N ASP A 48 -15.13 -6.67 5.40
CA ASP A 48 -14.77 -5.26 5.52
C ASP A 48 -13.40 -4.97 4.89
N ARG A 49 -13.10 -3.67 4.73
CA ARG A 49 -11.80 -3.22 4.20
C ARG A 49 -10.59 -3.63 5.05
N HIS A 50 -10.82 -4.15 6.26
CA HIS A 50 -9.80 -4.56 7.22
C HIS A 50 -9.55 -6.08 7.20
N TRP A 51 -10.04 -6.78 6.16
CA TRP A 51 -9.89 -8.22 5.97
C TRP A 51 -10.55 -9.08 7.05
N ARG A 52 -11.57 -8.54 7.73
CA ARG A 52 -12.44 -9.35 8.59
C ARG A 52 -13.58 -9.90 7.73
N CYS A 53 -13.79 -11.20 7.79
CA CYS A 53 -14.88 -11.91 7.13
C CYS A 53 -15.97 -12.21 8.15
N TYR A 54 -17.13 -11.59 7.97
CA TYR A 54 -18.31 -11.73 8.80
C TYR A 54 -19.13 -12.89 8.29
N VAL A 55 -19.51 -13.80 9.19
CA VAL A 55 -20.08 -15.09 8.81
C VAL A 55 -21.37 -15.35 9.58
N SER A 56 -22.45 -15.59 8.84
CA SER A 56 -23.74 -16.02 9.38
C SER A 56 -23.73 -17.50 9.74
N PRO A 57 -23.94 -17.89 11.02
CA PRO A 57 -24.04 -19.30 11.40
C PRO A 57 -25.13 -20.05 10.64
N ALA A 58 -26.31 -19.43 10.47
CA ALA A 58 -27.44 -20.03 9.76
C ALA A 58 -27.12 -20.28 8.28
N PHE A 59 -26.39 -19.37 7.65
CA PHE A 59 -25.95 -19.54 6.27
C PHE A 59 -24.92 -20.67 6.14
N VAL A 60 -23.94 -20.75 7.04
CA VAL A 60 -22.96 -21.85 7.08
C VAL A 60 -23.64 -23.19 7.25
N ASP A 61 -24.62 -23.30 8.14
CA ASP A 61 -25.36 -24.55 8.37
C ASP A 61 -26.13 -24.98 7.11
N ALA A 62 -26.78 -24.04 6.43
CA ALA A 62 -27.58 -24.31 5.23
C ALA A 62 -26.76 -24.59 3.96
N THR A 63 -25.52 -24.09 3.87
CA THR A 63 -24.75 -24.10 2.62
C THR A 63 -23.78 -25.28 2.54
N PRO A 64 -23.75 -26.08 1.46
CA PRO A 64 -22.78 -27.17 1.29
C PRO A 64 -21.33 -26.69 1.30
N VAL A 65 -20.39 -27.55 1.74
CA VAL A 65 -18.95 -27.23 1.83
C VAL A 65 -18.35 -26.76 0.49
N GLU A 66 -18.78 -27.36 -0.62
CA GLU A 66 -18.32 -26.99 -1.97
C GLU A 66 -18.75 -25.57 -2.36
N GLU A 67 -19.99 -25.19 -2.03
CA GLU A 67 -20.50 -23.84 -2.29
C GLU A 67 -19.89 -22.82 -1.32
N LEU A 68 -19.71 -23.18 -0.05
CA LEU A 68 -19.00 -22.33 0.93
C LEU A 68 -17.54 -22.06 0.50
N ALA A 69 -16.87 -23.01 -0.15
CA ALA A 69 -15.54 -22.79 -0.69
C ALA A 69 -15.55 -21.72 -1.80
N GLY A 70 -16.61 -21.71 -2.62
CA GLY A 70 -16.85 -20.65 -3.59
C GLY A 70 -17.13 -19.29 -2.93
N VAL A 71 -17.93 -19.26 -1.87
CA VAL A 71 -18.19 -18.02 -1.11
C VAL A 71 -16.91 -17.47 -0.48
N TRP A 72 -16.04 -18.32 0.09
CA TRP A 72 -14.74 -17.88 0.59
C TRP A 72 -13.90 -17.16 -0.47
N ILE A 73 -13.88 -17.70 -1.69
CA ILE A 73 -13.14 -17.14 -2.80
C ILE A 73 -13.80 -15.85 -3.32
N HIS A 74 -15.14 -15.80 -3.31
CA HIS A 74 -15.90 -14.59 -3.63
C HIS A 74 -15.54 -13.45 -2.67
N GLU A 75 -15.61 -13.70 -1.36
CA GLU A 75 -15.32 -12.69 -0.33
C GLU A 75 -13.88 -12.18 -0.43
N VAL A 76 -12.89 -13.08 -0.57
CA VAL A 76 -11.49 -12.67 -0.70
C VAL A 76 -11.23 -11.94 -2.03
N ALA A 77 -12.03 -12.20 -3.08
CA ALA A 77 -11.88 -11.55 -4.38
C ALA A 77 -12.20 -10.05 -4.32
N HIS A 78 -13.20 -9.61 -3.54
CA HIS A 78 -13.44 -8.18 -3.32
C HIS A 78 -12.19 -7.47 -2.79
N LEU A 79 -11.49 -8.12 -1.84
CA LEU A 79 -10.30 -7.55 -1.22
C LEU A 79 -9.10 -7.60 -2.16
N LEU A 80 -8.85 -8.74 -2.82
CA LEU A 80 -7.76 -8.90 -3.78
C LEU A 80 -7.87 -7.92 -4.95
N ARG A 81 -9.07 -7.72 -5.48
CA ARG A 81 -9.35 -6.80 -6.59
C ARG A 81 -9.44 -5.32 -6.20
N ASP A 82 -9.19 -5.00 -4.92
CA ASP A 82 -9.31 -3.64 -4.38
C ASP A 82 -10.68 -3.01 -4.71
N HIS A 83 -11.75 -3.79 -4.64
CA HIS A 83 -13.10 -3.34 -5.02
C HIS A 83 -13.51 -2.08 -4.24
N HIS A 84 -13.27 -2.01 -2.94
CA HIS A 84 -13.57 -0.82 -2.15
C HIS A 84 -12.71 0.39 -2.54
N GLY A 85 -11.44 0.19 -2.85
CA GLY A 85 -10.54 1.25 -3.31
C GLY A 85 -10.94 1.79 -4.68
N ARG A 86 -11.29 0.90 -5.63
CA ARG A 86 -11.84 1.22 -6.94
C ARG A 86 -13.20 1.93 -6.84
N ALA A 87 -14.09 1.45 -5.97
CA ALA A 87 -15.38 2.09 -5.70
C ALA A 87 -15.20 3.52 -5.16
N GLY A 88 -14.20 3.76 -4.32
CA GLY A 88 -13.86 5.10 -3.82
C GLY A 88 -13.39 6.09 -4.90
N ARG A 89 -13.02 5.61 -6.09
CA ARG A 89 -12.60 6.43 -7.24
C ARG A 89 -13.74 6.73 -8.23
N LEU A 90 -14.91 6.12 -8.06
CA LEU A 90 -16.09 6.37 -8.90
C LEU A 90 -16.60 7.81 -8.76
N PRO A 91 -17.42 8.30 -9.70
CA PRO A 91 -18.15 9.55 -9.52
C PRO A 91 -19.01 9.53 -8.24
N ALA A 92 -19.08 10.66 -7.53
CA ALA A 92 -19.82 10.77 -6.27
C ALA A 92 -21.32 10.43 -6.37
N ALA A 93 -21.91 10.50 -7.57
CA ALA A 93 -23.28 10.05 -7.81
C ALA A 93 -23.40 8.53 -7.70
N ASP A 94 -22.45 7.80 -8.28
CA ASP A 94 -22.44 6.34 -8.29
C ASP A 94 -22.07 5.76 -6.93
N GLN A 95 -21.14 6.40 -6.21
CA GLN A 95 -20.75 6.00 -4.84
C GLN A 95 -21.93 5.99 -3.84
N ARG A 96 -23.01 6.74 -4.12
CA ARG A 96 -24.18 6.81 -3.23
C ARG A 96 -25.02 5.53 -3.31
N ASP A 97 -25.06 4.87 -4.45
CA ASP A 97 -25.81 3.63 -4.67
C ASP A 97 -24.91 2.41 -4.42
N ARG A 98 -24.58 2.18 -3.15
CA ARG A 98 -23.68 1.08 -2.74
C ARG A 98 -24.17 -0.30 -3.17
N TYR A 99 -25.50 -0.50 -3.25
CA TYR A 99 -26.07 -1.78 -3.64
C TYR A 99 -25.84 -2.04 -5.12
N ARG A 100 -26.01 -1.02 -5.97
CA ARG A 100 -25.70 -1.13 -7.40
C ARG A 100 -24.20 -1.36 -7.64
N VAL A 101 -23.33 -0.72 -6.83
CA VAL A 101 -21.88 -0.97 -6.86
C VAL A 101 -21.57 -2.41 -6.45
N ASN A 102 -22.16 -2.91 -5.37
CA ASN A 102 -21.99 -4.29 -4.92
C ASN A 102 -22.42 -5.30 -6.01
N VAL A 103 -23.60 -5.11 -6.59
CA VAL A 103 -24.11 -5.98 -7.67
C VAL A 103 -23.18 -5.98 -8.89
N ALA A 104 -22.64 -4.82 -9.29
CA ALA A 104 -21.68 -4.76 -10.38
C ALA A 104 -20.40 -5.56 -10.07
N GLN A 105 -19.94 -5.50 -8.83
CA GLN A 105 -18.75 -6.19 -8.34
C GLN A 105 -18.97 -7.70 -8.24
N ASP A 106 -20.14 -8.11 -7.77
CA ASP A 106 -20.53 -9.51 -7.71
C ASP A 106 -20.68 -10.09 -9.12
N CYS A 107 -21.17 -9.31 -10.09
CA CYS A 107 -21.16 -9.68 -11.50
C CYS A 107 -19.73 -9.97 -12.01
N GLU A 108 -18.76 -9.08 -11.75
CA GLU A 108 -17.33 -9.24 -12.13
C GLU A 108 -16.66 -10.44 -11.43
N ILE A 109 -17.08 -10.78 -10.20
CA ILE A 109 -16.49 -11.90 -9.47
C ILE A 109 -17.14 -13.22 -9.91
N ASN A 110 -18.46 -13.29 -9.89
CA ASN A 110 -19.17 -14.56 -10.01
C ASN A 110 -19.07 -15.16 -11.41
N ASP A 111 -18.96 -14.35 -12.48
CA ASP A 111 -18.73 -14.89 -13.82
C ASP A 111 -17.35 -15.56 -13.94
N ASP A 112 -16.29 -14.95 -13.40
CA ASP A 112 -14.94 -15.51 -13.32
C ASP A 112 -14.91 -16.78 -12.46
N LEU A 113 -15.64 -16.82 -11.33
CA LEU A 113 -15.72 -18.01 -10.48
C LEU A 113 -16.47 -19.16 -11.16
N LEU A 114 -17.55 -18.86 -11.89
CA LEU A 114 -18.31 -19.87 -12.64
C LEU A 114 -17.51 -20.38 -13.84
N ALA A 115 -16.77 -19.52 -14.53
CA ALA A 115 -15.85 -19.90 -15.59
C ALA A 115 -14.71 -20.80 -15.07
N ASP A 116 -14.27 -20.61 -13.82
CA ASP A 116 -13.34 -21.48 -13.10
C ASP A 116 -14.01 -22.74 -12.48
N GLY A 117 -15.29 -22.98 -12.79
CA GLY A 117 -16.00 -24.18 -12.40
C GLY A 117 -16.32 -24.29 -10.90
N LEU A 118 -16.26 -23.19 -10.13
CA LEU A 118 -16.70 -23.20 -8.74
C LEU A 118 -18.22 -23.32 -8.66
N ARG A 119 -18.70 -24.03 -7.64
CA ARG A 119 -20.10 -23.98 -7.26
C ARG A 119 -20.35 -22.81 -6.34
N LEU A 120 -21.42 -22.09 -6.60
CA LEU A 120 -21.86 -20.95 -5.81
C LEU A 120 -23.32 -21.16 -5.39
N PRO A 121 -23.72 -20.65 -4.21
CA PRO A 121 -25.07 -20.78 -3.71
C PRO A 121 -26.16 -20.29 -4.69
N ALA A 122 -27.38 -20.79 -4.50
CA ALA A 122 -28.54 -20.26 -5.18
C ALA A 122 -28.74 -18.77 -4.83
N GLY A 123 -29.16 -17.96 -5.80
CA GLY A 123 -29.34 -16.52 -5.61
C GLY A 123 -28.08 -15.67 -5.83
N ARG A 124 -26.95 -16.28 -6.25
CA ARG A 124 -25.77 -15.54 -6.70
C ARG A 124 -26.10 -14.56 -7.83
N VAL A 125 -25.46 -13.40 -7.80
CA VAL A 125 -25.57 -12.36 -8.83
C VAL A 125 -24.74 -12.74 -10.05
N GLU A 126 -25.27 -12.57 -11.26
CA GLU A 126 -24.57 -12.88 -12.51
C GLU A 126 -24.92 -11.84 -13.59
N PRO A 127 -23.99 -11.50 -14.51
CA PRO A 127 -24.25 -10.55 -15.59
C PRO A 127 -25.51 -10.89 -16.42
N ARG A 128 -25.71 -12.17 -16.70
CA ARG A 128 -26.86 -12.68 -17.48
C ARG A 128 -28.22 -12.41 -16.84
N LEU A 129 -28.31 -12.22 -15.52
CA LEU A 129 -29.57 -11.85 -14.86
C LEU A 129 -30.06 -10.45 -15.26
N TYR A 130 -29.13 -9.61 -15.76
CA TYR A 130 -29.40 -8.26 -16.23
C TYR A 130 -29.29 -8.12 -17.75
N GLY A 131 -29.14 -9.24 -18.48
CA GLY A 131 -28.92 -9.23 -19.93
C GLY A 131 -27.56 -8.67 -20.35
N LEU A 132 -26.57 -8.69 -19.45
CA LEU A 132 -25.23 -8.17 -19.69
C LEU A 132 -24.27 -9.30 -20.11
N PRO A 133 -23.27 -9.02 -20.96
CA PRO A 133 -22.24 -9.99 -21.34
C PRO A 133 -21.31 -10.31 -20.17
N GLU A 134 -20.75 -11.51 -20.15
CA GLU A 134 -19.76 -11.96 -19.16
C GLU A 134 -18.36 -11.40 -19.46
N GLY A 135 -17.50 -11.40 -18.44
CA GLY A 135 -16.08 -11.08 -18.51
C GLY A 135 -15.73 -9.59 -18.47
N GLN A 136 -16.64 -8.72 -18.03
CA GLN A 136 -16.38 -7.29 -17.89
C GLN A 136 -15.99 -6.90 -16.46
N LEU A 137 -15.34 -5.75 -16.33
CA LEU A 137 -15.07 -5.14 -15.03
C LEU A 137 -16.34 -4.49 -14.47
N PHE A 138 -16.44 -4.37 -13.15
CA PHE A 138 -17.61 -3.82 -12.47
C PHE A 138 -17.90 -2.37 -12.90
N GLU A 139 -16.89 -1.57 -13.22
CA GLU A 139 -17.07 -0.20 -13.70
C GLU A 139 -17.80 -0.17 -15.06
N THR A 140 -17.70 -1.24 -15.84
CA THR A 140 -18.43 -1.39 -17.11
C THR A 140 -19.87 -1.84 -16.86
N TYR A 141 -20.10 -2.71 -15.88
CA TYR A 141 -21.45 -3.15 -15.50
C TYR A 141 -22.27 -2.05 -14.83
N LEU A 142 -21.65 -1.28 -13.94
CA LEU A 142 -22.31 -0.29 -13.08
C LEU A 142 -23.26 0.68 -13.81
N PRO A 143 -22.89 1.33 -14.94
CA PRO A 143 -23.79 2.24 -15.65
C PRO A 143 -24.95 1.54 -16.38
N GLN A 144 -24.84 0.23 -16.64
CA GLN A 144 -25.84 -0.56 -17.36
C GLN A 144 -26.86 -1.20 -16.41
N LEU A 145 -26.55 -1.26 -15.11
CA LEU A 145 -27.44 -1.80 -14.09
C LEU A 145 -28.59 -0.82 -13.77
N PRO A 146 -29.81 -1.34 -13.52
CA PRO A 146 -30.91 -0.51 -13.08
C PRO A 146 -30.57 0.23 -11.77
N PRO A 147 -31.10 1.46 -11.57
CA PRO A 147 -30.92 2.18 -10.31
C PRO A 147 -31.70 1.48 -9.17
N HIS A 148 -31.25 1.66 -7.92
CA HIS A 148 -31.96 1.23 -6.72
C HIS A 148 -32.20 -0.29 -6.60
N ILE A 149 -31.32 -1.10 -7.19
CA ILE A 149 -31.29 -2.55 -6.92
C ILE A 149 -31.06 -2.77 -5.43
N ARG A 150 -31.77 -3.74 -4.85
CA ARG A 150 -31.52 -4.19 -3.49
C ARG A 150 -31.20 -5.67 -3.52
N GLU A 151 -29.92 -5.97 -3.36
CA GLU A 151 -29.39 -7.31 -3.18
C GLU A 151 -28.63 -7.39 -1.86
N HIS A 152 -28.13 -8.58 -1.53
CA HIS A 152 -27.23 -8.77 -0.40
C HIS A 152 -25.99 -7.85 -0.52
N ASP A 153 -25.51 -7.41 0.63
CA ASP A 153 -24.42 -6.45 0.76
C ASP A 153 -23.19 -7.21 1.27
N CYS A 154 -22.13 -7.28 0.45
CA CYS A 154 -20.87 -7.95 0.79
C CYS A 154 -19.99 -7.09 1.72
N GLY A 155 -20.42 -5.88 2.08
CA GLY A 155 -19.80 -5.03 3.09
C GLY A 155 -18.79 -4.01 2.55
N SER A 156 -18.12 -3.34 3.48
CA SER A 156 -17.19 -2.26 3.17
C SER A 156 -15.94 -2.70 2.42
N GLY A 157 -15.61 -4.00 2.41
CA GLY A 157 -14.56 -4.57 1.57
C GLY A 157 -14.90 -4.54 0.08
N ALA A 158 -16.19 -4.51 -0.26
CA ALA A 158 -16.71 -4.38 -1.61
C ALA A 158 -16.80 -2.90 -2.04
N HIS A 159 -17.53 -2.07 -1.29
CA HIS A 159 -17.86 -0.71 -1.75
C HIS A 159 -17.37 0.42 -0.83
N GLY A 160 -16.59 0.13 0.21
CA GLY A 160 -15.93 1.13 1.06
C GLY A 160 -16.80 1.83 2.10
N ARG A 161 -18.07 1.44 2.27
CA ARG A 161 -18.97 2.02 3.28
C ARG A 161 -19.26 0.98 4.37
N PRO A 162 -19.09 1.29 5.66
CA PRO A 162 -19.39 0.34 6.73
C PRO A 162 -20.85 -0.16 6.67
N ALA A 163 -21.03 -1.48 6.68
CA ALA A 163 -22.33 -2.11 6.89
C ALA A 163 -22.71 -2.11 8.39
N PRO A 164 -24.01 -2.19 8.74
CA PRO A 164 -24.45 -2.18 10.15
C PRO A 164 -23.87 -3.32 10.99
N TRP A 165 -23.59 -4.46 10.37
CA TRP A 165 -23.05 -5.66 11.00
C TRP A 165 -21.52 -5.64 11.16
N GLU A 166 -20.83 -4.61 10.65
CA GLU A 166 -19.38 -4.48 10.76
C GLU A 166 -18.95 -3.96 12.14
N LEU A 167 -17.88 -4.53 12.67
CA LEU A 167 -17.24 -4.04 13.88
C LEU A 167 -16.53 -2.71 13.59
N PRO A 168 -16.64 -1.72 14.49
CA PRO A 168 -16.05 -0.41 14.27
C PRO A 168 -14.53 -0.45 14.40
N GLY A 169 -13.81 -0.06 13.34
CA GLY A 169 -12.36 0.20 13.35
C GLY A 169 -11.56 -0.93 14.02
N THR A 170 -10.84 -0.58 15.09
CA THR A 170 -9.96 -1.49 15.86
C THR A 170 -10.70 -2.41 16.84
N ALA A 171 -12.03 -2.37 16.91
CA ALA A 171 -12.78 -3.25 17.78
C ALA A 171 -12.83 -4.68 17.20
N GLY A 172 -12.62 -5.68 18.04
CA GLY A 172 -12.68 -7.09 17.64
C GLY A 172 -11.32 -7.68 17.27
N PRO A 173 -11.33 -8.79 16.50
CA PRO A 173 -10.11 -9.53 16.20
C PRO A 173 -9.22 -8.79 15.19
N ALA A 174 -7.99 -9.27 15.01
CA ALA A 174 -6.94 -8.59 14.26
C ALA A 174 -7.41 -8.14 12.86
N ALA A 175 -7.07 -6.88 12.55
CA ALA A 175 -7.37 -6.20 11.29
C ALA A 175 -6.07 -6.05 10.50
N LEU A 176 -6.12 -6.32 9.20
CA LEU A 176 -5.00 -6.04 8.31
C LEU A 176 -4.96 -4.54 7.99
N GLY A 177 -3.76 -3.95 8.08
CA GLY A 177 -3.53 -2.57 7.65
C GLY A 177 -3.41 -2.45 6.12
N ASP A 178 -3.51 -1.21 5.60
CA ASP A 178 -3.45 -0.96 4.16
C ASP A 178 -2.15 -1.43 3.51
N VAL A 179 -1.02 -1.27 4.21
CA VAL A 179 0.31 -1.69 3.72
C VAL A 179 0.41 -3.22 3.64
N GLU A 180 -0.08 -3.92 4.67
CA GLU A 180 -0.10 -5.38 4.72
C GLU A 180 -1.03 -5.95 3.64
N ALA A 181 -2.20 -5.33 3.45
CA ALA A 181 -3.13 -5.68 2.38
C ALA A 181 -2.50 -5.51 0.98
N GLN A 182 -1.75 -4.43 0.75
CA GLN A 182 -1.02 -4.24 -0.52
C GLN A 182 0.08 -5.28 -0.72
N ALA A 183 0.85 -5.59 0.33
CA ALA A 183 1.87 -6.64 0.28
C ALA A 183 1.25 -8.02 0.00
N LEU A 184 0.11 -8.32 0.62
CA LEU A 184 -0.63 -9.57 0.43
C LEU A 184 -1.18 -9.70 -1.00
N ARG A 185 -1.73 -8.63 -1.58
CA ARG A 185 -2.16 -8.61 -2.99
C ARG A 185 -1.01 -8.91 -3.93
N ARG A 186 0.14 -8.22 -3.75
CA ARG A 186 1.34 -8.44 -4.55
C ARG A 186 1.85 -9.88 -4.41
N HIS A 187 1.95 -10.39 -3.19
CA HIS A 187 2.37 -11.76 -2.92
C HIS A 187 1.45 -12.79 -3.59
N THR A 188 0.13 -12.56 -3.53
CA THR A 188 -0.87 -13.42 -4.17
C THR A 188 -0.72 -13.41 -5.70
N ALA A 189 -0.52 -12.24 -6.31
CA ALA A 189 -0.26 -12.14 -7.75
C ALA A 189 1.05 -12.83 -8.16
N GLU A 190 2.11 -12.70 -7.36
CA GLU A 190 3.37 -13.43 -7.60
C GLU A 190 3.18 -14.94 -7.51
N ALA A 191 2.38 -15.42 -6.55
CA ALA A 191 2.01 -16.83 -6.42
C ALA A 191 1.21 -17.33 -7.63
N MET A 192 0.27 -16.54 -8.14
CA MET A 192 -0.47 -16.83 -9.38
C MET A 192 0.46 -16.93 -10.59
N ARG A 193 1.38 -15.97 -10.77
CA ARG A 193 2.37 -16.00 -11.86
C ARG A 193 3.31 -17.20 -11.75
N ALA A 194 3.72 -17.55 -10.54
CA ALA A 194 4.53 -18.75 -10.30
C ALA A 194 3.75 -20.03 -10.62
N HIS A 195 2.47 -20.11 -10.24
CA HIS A 195 1.59 -21.24 -10.52
C HIS A 195 1.42 -21.47 -12.03
N GLN A 196 1.18 -20.39 -12.78
CA GLN A 196 1.06 -20.44 -14.24
C GLN A 196 2.33 -20.98 -14.91
N ARG A 197 3.52 -20.57 -14.44
CA ARG A 197 4.82 -21.06 -14.95
C ARG A 197 5.06 -22.53 -14.62
N ALA A 198 4.55 -23.02 -13.49
CA ALA A 198 4.74 -24.38 -13.01
C ALA A 198 3.80 -25.43 -13.66
N ARG A 199 3.20 -25.11 -14.83
CA ARG A 199 2.18 -25.91 -15.55
C ARG A 199 0.82 -26.00 -14.85
N GLY A 200 0.51 -25.09 -13.94
CA GLY A 200 -0.83 -24.92 -13.41
C GLY A 200 -1.70 -24.06 -14.34
N THR A 201 -2.98 -24.40 -14.48
CA THR A 201 -3.95 -23.57 -15.20
C THR A 201 -4.49 -22.49 -14.26
N LEU A 202 -4.41 -21.23 -14.68
CA LEU A 202 -4.99 -20.10 -13.96
C LEU A 202 -6.20 -19.58 -14.75
N PRO A 203 -7.34 -19.29 -14.10
CA PRO A 203 -8.48 -18.68 -14.77
C PRO A 203 -8.12 -17.32 -15.38
N ALA A 204 -8.73 -17.00 -16.52
CA ALA A 204 -8.39 -15.80 -17.29
C ALA A 204 -8.55 -14.50 -16.48
N GLY A 205 -9.59 -14.39 -15.64
CA GLY A 205 -9.77 -13.24 -14.75
C GLY A 205 -8.64 -13.05 -13.74
N TRP A 206 -8.21 -14.14 -13.10
CA TRP A 206 -7.07 -14.11 -12.18
C TRP A 206 -5.75 -13.84 -12.88
N GLN A 207 -5.57 -14.34 -14.09
CA GLN A 207 -4.41 -14.03 -14.91
C GLN A 207 -4.32 -12.54 -15.22
N ARG A 208 -5.40 -11.94 -15.76
CA ARG A 208 -5.45 -10.50 -16.05
C ARG A 208 -5.19 -9.67 -14.81
N TRP A 209 -5.85 -10.00 -13.70
CA TRP A 209 -5.64 -9.30 -12.43
C TRP A 209 -4.19 -9.35 -11.95
N ALA A 210 -3.54 -10.53 -12.01
CA ALA A 210 -2.16 -10.68 -11.57
C ALA A 210 -1.16 -9.92 -12.48
N GLU A 211 -1.38 -9.95 -13.80
CA GLU A 211 -0.59 -9.21 -14.78
C GLU A 211 -0.74 -7.70 -14.58
N GLU A 212 -1.97 -7.20 -14.47
CA GLU A 212 -2.25 -5.77 -14.23
C GLU A 212 -1.63 -5.25 -12.92
N LEU A 213 -1.62 -6.07 -11.86
CA LEU A 213 -1.06 -5.68 -10.58
C LEU A 213 0.48 -5.67 -10.58
N LEU A 214 1.11 -6.67 -11.21
CA LEU A 214 2.58 -6.84 -11.19
C LEU A 214 3.29 -6.05 -12.28
N GLU A 215 2.64 -5.90 -13.42
CA GLU A 215 3.15 -5.22 -14.61
C GLU A 215 2.16 -4.13 -15.04
N PRO A 216 1.86 -3.15 -14.16
CA PRO A 216 0.91 -2.10 -14.49
C PRO A 216 1.43 -1.31 -15.70
N THR A 217 0.66 -1.31 -16.78
CA THR A 217 0.95 -0.50 -17.96
C THR A 217 0.67 0.96 -17.62
N VAL A 218 1.65 1.62 -16.98
CA VAL A 218 1.62 3.07 -16.86
C VAL A 218 1.82 3.63 -18.27
N ASP A 219 0.91 4.48 -18.72
CA ASP A 219 1.19 5.36 -19.86
C ASP A 219 2.28 6.35 -19.41
N TRP A 220 3.52 5.86 -19.47
CA TRP A 220 4.70 6.55 -18.99
C TRP A 220 4.91 7.87 -19.72
N ARG A 221 4.35 8.04 -20.93
CA ARG A 221 4.36 9.31 -21.66
C ARG A 221 3.49 10.36 -20.96
N GLN A 222 2.31 9.97 -20.46
CA GLN A 222 1.48 10.86 -19.64
C GLN A 222 2.12 11.16 -18.29
N ALA A 223 2.69 10.14 -17.63
CA ALA A 223 3.38 10.33 -16.35
C ALA A 223 4.60 11.27 -16.50
N LEU A 224 5.44 11.04 -17.52
CA LEU A 224 6.59 11.87 -17.85
C LEU A 224 6.16 13.30 -18.22
N SER A 225 5.15 13.45 -19.08
CA SER A 225 4.63 14.76 -19.46
C SER A 225 4.04 15.52 -18.27
N GLY A 226 3.35 14.83 -17.35
CA GLY A 226 2.84 15.38 -16.10
C GLY A 226 3.96 15.87 -15.19
N ALA A 227 4.96 15.03 -14.94
CA ALA A 227 6.13 15.36 -14.12
C ALA A 227 6.94 16.52 -14.70
N VAL A 228 7.16 16.55 -16.02
CA VAL A 228 7.86 17.65 -16.71
C VAL A 228 7.06 18.95 -16.59
N ARG A 229 5.73 18.92 -16.79
CA ARG A 229 4.87 20.11 -16.63
C ARG A 229 4.87 20.62 -15.19
N GLU A 230 4.77 19.73 -14.21
CA GLU A 230 4.82 20.09 -12.79
C GLU A 230 6.18 20.71 -12.41
N ALA A 231 7.28 20.06 -12.78
CA ALA A 231 8.63 20.58 -12.53
C ALA A 231 8.87 21.91 -13.25
N ALA A 232 8.40 22.04 -14.49
CA ALA A 232 8.47 23.29 -15.24
C ALA A 232 7.65 24.38 -14.58
N ALA A 233 6.42 24.09 -14.11
CA ALA A 233 5.56 25.03 -13.41
C ALA A 233 6.15 25.48 -12.06
N TRP A 234 6.70 24.54 -11.28
CA TRP A 234 7.39 24.81 -10.02
C TRP A 234 8.59 25.74 -10.22
N ALA A 235 9.44 25.45 -11.21
CA ALA A 235 10.59 26.28 -11.55
C ALA A 235 10.21 27.63 -12.21
N ALA A 236 9.07 27.67 -12.89
CA ALA A 236 8.51 28.83 -13.57
C ALA A 236 7.78 29.81 -12.64
N GLY A 237 7.55 29.44 -11.39
CA GLY A 237 6.99 30.35 -10.38
C GLY A 237 7.82 31.64 -10.32
N ALA A 238 7.15 32.77 -10.14
CA ALA A 238 7.80 34.06 -10.01
C ALA A 238 8.33 34.21 -8.56
N ILE A 239 9.33 33.39 -8.21
CA ILE A 239 9.81 33.20 -6.82
C ILE A 239 11.06 34.02 -6.49
N ASP A 240 11.75 34.57 -7.49
CA ASP A 240 13.00 35.29 -7.31
C ASP A 240 12.84 36.80 -7.53
N TYR A 241 13.35 37.60 -6.60
CA TYR A 241 13.48 39.04 -6.74
C TYR A 241 14.82 39.40 -7.38
N THR A 242 14.82 40.27 -8.39
CA THR A 242 16.04 40.77 -9.04
C THR A 242 16.06 42.29 -9.12
N TYR A 243 17.23 42.88 -8.87
CA TYR A 243 17.47 44.32 -9.03
C TYR A 243 18.04 44.67 -10.41
N ARG A 244 18.30 43.67 -11.27
CA ARG A 244 18.88 43.86 -12.62
C ARG A 244 17.98 44.74 -13.50
N ARG A 245 16.67 44.67 -13.29
CA ARG A 245 15.69 45.61 -13.84
C ARG A 245 14.81 46.09 -12.70
N PRO A 246 14.88 47.36 -12.29
CA PRO A 246 14.01 47.90 -11.25
C PRO A 246 12.53 47.73 -11.60
N SER A 247 11.69 47.48 -10.60
CA SER A 247 10.23 47.37 -10.80
C SER A 247 9.66 48.65 -11.40
N ARG A 248 8.62 48.54 -12.24
CA ARG A 248 7.86 49.69 -12.77
C ARG A 248 7.18 50.50 -11.67
N ARG A 249 7.07 49.95 -10.45
CA ARG A 249 6.54 50.63 -9.25
C ARG A 249 7.58 51.49 -8.55
N THR A 250 8.87 51.34 -8.87
CA THR A 250 9.97 52.12 -8.29
C THR A 250 9.77 53.64 -8.40
N PRO A 251 9.31 54.23 -9.53
CA PRO A 251 9.09 55.68 -9.63
C PRO A 251 8.04 56.24 -8.66
N ALA A 252 7.12 55.41 -8.18
CA ALA A 252 6.08 55.81 -7.22
C ALA A 252 6.62 55.93 -5.78
N LEU A 253 7.81 55.38 -5.50
CA LEU A 253 8.46 55.42 -4.19
C LEU A 253 9.77 56.20 -4.28
N ARG A 254 9.78 57.42 -3.73
CA ARG A 254 10.96 58.29 -3.77
C ARG A 254 12.11 57.65 -2.98
N GLY A 255 13.25 57.44 -3.65
CA GLY A 255 14.50 56.98 -3.03
C GLY A 255 14.58 55.47 -2.76
N VAL A 256 13.59 54.67 -3.16
CA VAL A 256 13.56 53.21 -2.92
C VAL A 256 13.55 52.45 -4.25
N VAL A 257 14.63 51.72 -4.54
CA VAL A 257 14.67 50.80 -5.70
C VAL A 257 13.95 49.51 -5.31
N LEU A 258 12.84 49.21 -5.96
CA LEU A 258 12.13 47.94 -5.74
C LEU A 258 12.66 46.85 -6.68
N PRO A 259 12.86 45.61 -6.20
CA PRO A 259 13.19 44.50 -7.06
C PRO A 259 12.02 44.18 -8.01
N SER A 260 12.33 43.68 -9.20
CA SER A 260 11.34 43.05 -10.07
C SER A 260 11.30 41.55 -9.82
N LEU A 261 10.12 40.96 -10.04
CA LEU A 261 9.95 39.51 -9.95
C LEU A 261 10.49 38.87 -11.22
N ARG A 262 11.41 37.94 -11.08
CA ARG A 262 11.99 37.15 -12.17
C ARG A 262 11.41 35.75 -12.11
N ARG A 263 11.03 35.25 -13.29
CA ARG A 263 10.76 33.83 -13.52
C ARG A 263 12.10 33.11 -13.80
N PRO A 264 12.58 32.25 -12.89
CA PRO A 264 13.65 31.31 -13.23
C PRO A 264 13.18 30.44 -14.39
N LEU A 265 14.10 30.05 -15.26
CA LEU A 265 13.81 29.09 -16.31
C LEU A 265 14.55 27.80 -15.96
N PRO A 266 13.84 26.66 -15.86
CA PRO A 266 14.45 25.40 -15.46
C PRO A 266 15.52 24.97 -16.45
N ARG A 267 16.52 24.24 -15.95
CA ARG A 267 17.48 23.49 -16.76
C ARG A 267 17.14 22.02 -16.59
N VAL A 268 17.11 21.28 -17.69
CA VAL A 268 16.70 19.88 -17.69
C VAL A 268 17.87 19.03 -18.18
N ALA A 269 18.16 17.95 -17.48
CA ALA A 269 19.04 16.90 -17.97
C ALA A 269 18.16 15.68 -18.30
N VAL A 270 18.34 15.12 -19.49
CA VAL A 270 17.65 13.91 -19.95
C VAL A 270 18.70 12.83 -20.13
N VAL A 271 18.55 11.73 -19.41
CA VAL A 271 19.42 10.55 -19.57
C VAL A 271 18.65 9.56 -20.44
N VAL A 272 19.22 9.19 -21.59
CA VAL A 272 18.65 8.26 -22.56
C VAL A 272 19.39 6.94 -22.42
N ASP A 273 18.64 5.87 -22.15
CA ASP A 273 19.17 4.51 -22.17
C ASP A 273 19.51 4.12 -23.61
N THR A 274 20.75 3.68 -23.82
CA THR A 274 21.32 3.23 -25.09
C THR A 274 21.93 1.84 -24.97
N SER A 275 21.48 1.06 -23.99
CA SER A 275 21.88 -0.33 -23.78
C SER A 275 21.51 -1.21 -24.96
N GLY A 276 22.15 -2.38 -25.07
CA GLY A 276 21.97 -3.30 -26.20
C GLY A 276 20.53 -3.84 -26.37
N SER A 277 19.66 -3.68 -25.38
CA SER A 277 18.23 -4.01 -25.47
C SER A 277 17.38 -2.91 -26.13
N MET A 278 17.93 -1.73 -26.38
CA MET A 278 17.22 -0.61 -27.01
C MET A 278 17.36 -0.71 -28.53
N GLY A 279 16.26 -1.01 -29.21
CA GLY A 279 16.18 -1.01 -30.67
C GLY A 279 15.98 0.39 -31.25
N ASP A 280 15.96 0.46 -32.58
CA ASP A 280 15.79 1.73 -33.30
C ASP A 280 14.45 2.41 -33.00
N ASP A 281 13.39 1.61 -32.81
CA ASP A 281 12.04 2.12 -32.50
C ASP A 281 11.97 2.70 -31.08
N GLU A 282 12.59 2.04 -30.09
CA GLU A 282 12.67 2.54 -28.72
C GLU A 282 13.52 3.81 -28.62
N LEU A 283 14.65 3.87 -29.34
CA LEU A 283 15.50 5.05 -29.41
C LEU A 283 14.78 6.21 -30.11
N ALA A 284 14.07 5.95 -31.21
CA ALA A 284 13.27 6.96 -31.90
C ALA A 284 12.15 7.52 -31.00
N ALA A 285 11.49 6.67 -30.23
CA ALA A 285 10.50 7.10 -29.25
C ALA A 285 11.14 8.00 -28.16
N ALA A 286 12.30 7.62 -27.62
CA ALA A 286 13.02 8.43 -26.64
C ALA A 286 13.40 9.82 -27.18
N LEU A 287 13.87 9.90 -28.43
CA LEU A 287 14.15 11.18 -29.10
C LEU A 287 12.88 12.02 -29.33
N GLY A 288 11.74 11.37 -29.60
CA GLY A 288 10.43 12.01 -29.65
C GLY A 288 10.07 12.72 -28.34
N GLU A 289 10.31 12.07 -27.20
CA GLU A 289 10.07 12.65 -25.88
C GLU A 289 11.02 13.81 -25.57
N VAL A 290 12.31 13.70 -25.93
CA VAL A 290 13.26 14.81 -25.83
C VAL A 290 12.77 16.03 -26.61
N THR A 291 12.19 15.81 -27.80
CA THR A 291 11.56 16.87 -28.59
C THR A 291 10.39 17.52 -27.84
N GLY A 292 9.56 16.73 -27.16
CA GLY A 292 8.48 17.21 -26.30
C GLY A 292 8.99 18.09 -25.16
N VAL A 293 10.01 17.64 -24.44
CA VAL A 293 10.66 18.40 -23.36
C VAL A 293 11.24 19.72 -23.86
N LEU A 294 11.89 19.72 -25.04
CA LEU A 294 12.44 20.93 -25.66
C LEU A 294 11.35 21.97 -25.98
N ARG A 295 10.16 21.52 -26.41
CA ARG A 295 9.01 22.40 -26.68
C ARG A 295 8.45 23.02 -25.41
N GLU A 296 8.32 22.23 -24.33
CA GLU A 296 7.73 22.67 -23.06
C GLU A 296 8.65 23.64 -22.29
N VAL A 297 9.95 23.36 -22.24
CA VAL A 297 10.94 24.16 -21.47
C VAL A 297 11.35 25.44 -22.22
N GLY A 298 11.12 25.49 -23.54
CA GLY A 298 11.41 26.63 -24.39
C GLY A 298 12.84 26.64 -24.93
N VAL A 299 12.96 26.70 -26.25
CA VAL A 299 14.19 26.52 -27.07
C VAL A 299 15.27 27.60 -26.82
N ARG A 300 14.96 28.69 -26.11
CA ARG A 300 15.89 29.81 -25.93
C ARG A 300 16.93 29.52 -24.83
N GLY A 301 18.00 28.80 -25.20
CA GLY A 301 19.32 28.94 -24.57
C GLY A 301 20.09 27.68 -24.15
N ASN A 302 20.11 26.60 -24.94
CA ASN A 302 20.89 25.37 -24.66
C ASN A 302 20.77 24.89 -23.20
N ARG A 303 19.52 24.77 -22.71
CA ARG A 303 19.22 24.43 -21.31
C ARG A 303 18.88 22.97 -21.07
N VAL A 304 18.69 22.23 -22.15
CA VAL A 304 18.51 20.78 -22.11
C VAL A 304 19.84 20.13 -22.38
N THR A 305 20.25 19.23 -21.49
CA THR A 305 21.43 18.37 -21.68
C THR A 305 20.94 16.95 -21.86
N VAL A 306 21.34 16.28 -22.93
CA VAL A 306 21.01 14.89 -23.21
C VAL A 306 22.25 14.05 -22.97
N LEU A 307 22.13 12.99 -22.17
CA LEU A 307 23.19 12.04 -21.87
C LEU A 307 22.79 10.68 -22.47
N ALA A 308 23.57 10.17 -23.42
CA ALA A 308 23.44 8.79 -23.87
C ALA A 308 24.22 7.89 -22.89
N CYS A 309 23.52 6.96 -22.26
CA CYS A 309 24.05 6.14 -21.17
C CYS A 309 23.67 4.66 -21.36
N ASP A 310 24.58 3.76 -21.01
CA ASP A 310 24.28 2.35 -20.76
C ASP A 310 24.85 1.97 -19.38
N ALA A 311 25.91 1.15 -19.31
CA ALA A 311 26.74 0.93 -18.13
C ALA A 311 27.78 2.04 -17.94
N ASP A 312 27.99 2.90 -18.95
CA ASP A 312 28.78 4.12 -18.88
C ASP A 312 28.10 5.26 -19.67
N VAL A 313 28.55 6.51 -19.46
CA VAL A 313 28.07 7.67 -20.22
C VAL A 313 28.91 7.86 -21.48
N HIS A 314 28.30 7.63 -22.64
CA HIS A 314 28.99 7.67 -23.94
C HIS A 314 28.99 9.05 -24.58
N ALA A 315 27.91 9.81 -24.44
CA ALA A 315 27.79 11.12 -25.06
C ALA A 315 26.99 12.09 -24.19
N VAL A 316 27.44 13.34 -24.11
CA VAL A 316 26.76 14.43 -23.41
C VAL A 316 26.59 15.61 -24.37
N SER A 317 25.35 15.87 -24.77
CA SER A 317 25.01 16.89 -25.77
C SER A 317 24.15 17.97 -25.13
N ARG A 318 24.57 19.24 -25.22
CA ARG A 318 23.68 20.38 -24.91
C ARG A 318 22.90 20.75 -26.16
N VAL A 319 21.60 20.61 -26.09
CA VAL A 319 20.75 20.61 -27.28
C VAL A 319 19.72 21.75 -27.23
N ALA A 320 19.53 22.37 -28.38
CA ALA A 320 18.38 23.20 -28.72
C ALA A 320 17.45 22.50 -29.73
N ALA A 321 17.97 21.52 -30.46
CA ALA A 321 17.25 20.68 -31.40
C ALA A 321 17.74 19.23 -31.31
N THR A 322 16.92 18.27 -31.73
CA THR A 322 17.20 16.83 -31.58
C THR A 322 18.25 16.30 -32.53
N ASP A 323 18.51 16.99 -33.64
CA ASP A 323 19.61 16.70 -34.58
C ASP A 323 21.01 16.89 -33.96
N GLN A 324 21.10 17.59 -32.84
CA GLN A 324 22.32 17.81 -32.08
C GLN A 324 22.62 16.67 -31.08
N ILE A 325 21.76 15.66 -30.98
CA ILE A 325 21.93 14.53 -30.06
C ILE A 325 22.86 13.50 -30.70
N THR A 326 23.97 13.22 -30.03
CA THR A 326 24.82 12.07 -30.36
C THR A 326 24.40 10.89 -29.49
N LEU A 327 24.03 9.78 -30.13
CA LEU A 327 23.76 8.51 -29.45
C LEU A 327 25.00 7.60 -29.60
N GLY A 328 25.42 6.99 -28.49
CA GLY A 328 26.47 5.99 -28.44
C GLY A 328 26.19 5.04 -27.27
N GLY A 329 26.54 3.77 -27.40
CA GLY A 329 26.21 2.73 -26.41
C GLY A 329 26.15 1.33 -27.02
N GLY A 330 25.40 0.43 -26.38
CA GLY A 330 25.20 -0.96 -26.78
C GLY A 330 25.66 -1.98 -25.73
N GLY A 331 26.12 -1.52 -24.57
CA GLY A 331 26.52 -2.34 -23.43
C GLY A 331 25.36 -2.78 -22.53
N GLY A 332 25.70 -3.28 -21.33
CA GLY A 332 24.72 -3.54 -20.26
C GLY A 332 24.15 -2.25 -19.68
N THR A 333 23.13 -2.32 -18.83
CA THR A 333 22.43 -1.13 -18.31
C THR A 333 22.83 -0.82 -16.86
N ASP A 334 23.36 0.38 -16.59
CA ASP A 334 23.50 0.95 -15.24
C ASP A 334 23.19 2.46 -15.23
N MET A 335 21.90 2.78 -15.10
CA MET A 335 21.41 4.16 -15.13
C MET A 335 21.90 5.04 -13.99
N ARG A 336 22.50 4.46 -12.92
CA ARG A 336 23.06 5.24 -11.82
C ARG A 336 24.20 6.13 -12.31
N VAL A 337 25.05 5.62 -13.21
CA VAL A 337 26.17 6.35 -13.80
C VAL A 337 25.67 7.58 -14.56
N GLY A 338 24.61 7.41 -15.38
CA GLY A 338 23.99 8.50 -16.12
C GLY A 338 23.34 9.56 -15.23
N ILE A 339 22.65 9.15 -14.15
CA ILE A 339 22.02 10.06 -13.19
C ILE A 339 23.09 10.84 -12.40
N GLU A 340 24.14 10.16 -11.93
CA GLU A 340 25.25 10.81 -11.23
C GLU A 340 25.96 11.82 -12.12
N ALA A 341 26.21 11.48 -13.39
CA ALA A 341 26.79 12.42 -14.36
C ALA A 341 25.87 13.63 -14.63
N ALA A 342 24.55 13.41 -14.72
CA ALA A 342 23.57 14.48 -14.87
C ALA A 342 23.58 15.45 -13.67
N LEU A 343 23.73 14.92 -12.44
CA LEU A 343 23.82 15.70 -11.20
C LEU A 343 25.19 16.39 -11.03
N ALA A 344 26.28 15.77 -11.49
CA ALA A 344 27.64 16.29 -11.36
C ALA A 344 27.98 17.40 -12.38
N SER A 345 27.25 17.47 -13.50
CA SER A 345 27.40 18.52 -14.49
C SER A 345 27.30 19.92 -13.81
N PRO A 346 28.15 20.92 -14.19
CA PRO A 346 28.21 22.28 -13.59
C PRO A 346 26.89 23.09 -13.63
N THR A 347 25.82 22.46 -14.07
CA THR A 347 24.48 22.95 -14.27
C THR A 347 23.55 22.74 -13.08
N ALA A 348 23.96 21.97 -12.06
CA ALA A 348 23.13 21.55 -10.92
C ALA A 348 23.32 22.35 -9.62
N ARG A 349 24.19 23.38 -9.56
CA ARG A 349 24.24 24.23 -8.37
C ARG A 349 23.07 25.23 -8.40
N PRO A 350 22.08 25.15 -7.48
CA PRO A 350 21.29 26.34 -7.18
C PRO A 350 22.29 27.41 -6.74
N SER A 351 22.13 28.63 -7.23
CA SER A 351 22.98 29.74 -6.79
C SER A 351 22.92 29.80 -5.27
N SER A 352 23.99 29.37 -4.60
CA SER A 352 24.22 29.68 -3.21
C SER A 352 24.29 31.20 -3.14
N SER A 353 23.21 31.84 -2.69
CA SER A 353 23.28 33.18 -2.16
C SER A 353 24.17 33.10 -0.93
N SER A 354 25.47 33.30 -1.12
CA SER A 354 26.35 33.71 -0.05
C SER A 354 25.78 35.01 0.50
N SER A 355 25.04 34.95 1.60
CA SER A 355 24.81 36.11 2.45
C SER A 355 26.18 36.71 2.75
N PRO A 356 26.44 37.99 2.44
CA PRO A 356 27.65 38.61 2.94
C PRO A 356 27.48 38.69 4.44
N THR A 357 28.23 37.85 5.16
CA THR A 357 28.50 38.03 6.59
C THR A 357 28.97 39.47 6.79
N ALA A 358 28.13 40.29 7.41
CA ALA A 358 28.50 41.61 7.83
C ALA A 358 29.62 41.50 8.87
N SER A 359 30.82 41.94 8.49
CA SER A 359 31.88 42.22 9.44
C SER A 359 31.50 43.48 10.25
N PRO A 360 31.72 43.53 11.58
CA PRO A 360 31.20 44.60 12.43
C PRO A 360 32.03 45.87 12.26
N LEU A 361 31.53 46.82 11.47
CA LEU A 361 32.06 48.18 11.45
C LEU A 361 31.42 49.00 12.57
N ALA A 362 32.29 49.45 13.47
CA ALA A 362 32.00 50.28 14.63
C ALA A 362 31.11 51.49 14.31
N ARG A 363 30.00 51.61 15.03
CA ARG A 363 29.16 52.82 15.03
C ARG A 363 29.90 53.94 15.76
N ARG A 364 30.35 54.94 15.01
CA ARG A 364 30.55 56.31 15.53
C ARG A 364 29.22 57.06 15.38
N ASN A 365 28.68 57.53 16.51
CA ASN A 365 27.50 58.40 16.59
C ASN A 365 27.76 59.76 15.92
N PRO A 366 26.78 60.32 15.19
CA PRO A 366 26.63 61.76 15.07
C PRO A 366 25.55 62.29 16.02
N VAL A 367 25.94 63.31 16.77
CA VAL A 367 25.14 64.10 17.70
C VAL A 367 24.17 65.00 16.91
N LEU A 368 22.89 65.05 17.31
CA LEU A 368 21.93 66.08 16.90
C LEU A 368 21.68 67.07 18.07
N PRO A 369 21.55 68.38 17.81
CA PRO A 369 21.28 69.37 18.86
C PRO A 369 19.77 69.45 19.23
N PRO A 370 19.44 69.98 20.43
CA PRO A 370 18.15 69.76 21.06
C PRO A 370 17.09 70.83 20.75
N HIS A 371 15.83 70.41 20.65
CA HIS A 371 14.66 71.28 20.76
C HIS A 371 14.14 71.31 22.21
N ARG A 372 13.90 72.52 22.74
CA ARG A 372 13.29 72.82 24.04
C ARG A 372 11.76 72.79 23.96
N GLY A 373 11.12 72.33 25.04
CA GLY A 373 9.71 72.62 25.36
C GLY A 373 9.16 71.70 26.47
N PRO A 374 8.29 72.16 27.38
CA PRO A 374 8.50 71.95 28.81
C PRO A 374 7.44 71.09 29.53
N ASP A 375 7.71 70.94 30.84
CA ASP A 375 6.78 70.71 31.96
C ASP A 375 6.67 69.31 32.60
N ARG A 376 7.20 69.29 33.84
CA ARG A 376 6.97 68.42 35.01
C ARG A 376 5.51 68.57 35.53
N PRO A 377 5.02 67.89 36.61
CA PRO A 377 5.76 67.22 37.71
C PRO A 377 5.17 65.91 38.31
N GLY A 378 5.96 65.32 39.23
CA GLY A 378 5.49 64.57 40.41
C GLY A 378 5.53 63.04 40.26
N GLY A 379 6.07 62.23 41.18
CA GLY A 379 6.66 62.48 42.50
C GLY A 379 6.93 61.14 43.21
N THR A 380 7.97 61.14 44.06
CA THR A 380 8.12 60.41 45.35
C THR A 380 8.02 58.87 45.36
N ALA A 381 9.10 58.12 45.65
CA ALA A 381 9.77 57.85 46.96
C ALA A 381 9.39 56.41 47.43
N ALA A 382 10.32 55.43 47.49
CA ALA A 382 11.30 55.15 48.57
C ALA A 382 10.60 54.72 49.89
N ALA A 383 10.99 53.71 50.67
CA ALA A 383 12.13 52.79 50.69
C ALA A 383 11.90 51.72 51.80
N GLY A 384 12.72 50.65 51.77
CA GLY A 384 13.16 49.90 52.97
C GLY A 384 12.32 48.66 53.36
N VAL A 385 12.82 47.62 54.04
CA VAL A 385 14.10 47.27 54.68
C VAL A 385 14.04 45.74 54.98
N GLY A 386 15.18 45.03 54.90
CA GLY A 386 15.61 44.07 55.94
C GLY A 386 15.22 42.59 55.86
N GLY A 387 16.24 41.72 55.83
CA GLY A 387 16.53 40.84 56.97
C GLY A 387 16.13 39.37 56.89
N ASP A 388 17.16 38.53 56.66
CA ASP A 388 17.50 37.24 57.27
C ASP A 388 16.48 36.09 57.44
N GLY A 389 16.91 34.92 56.93
CA GLY A 389 16.39 33.60 57.29
C GLY A 389 17.37 32.51 56.85
N THR A 390 18.22 32.07 57.79
CA THR A 390 19.19 30.98 57.67
C THR A 390 18.53 29.60 57.71
N GLY A 391 19.06 28.63 56.96
CA GLY A 391 18.63 27.23 57.02
C GLY A 391 19.37 26.37 55.99
N SER A 392 20.49 25.79 56.41
CA SER A 392 21.45 25.09 55.55
C SER A 392 21.19 23.59 55.44
N ARG A 393 21.47 23.05 54.24
CA ARG A 393 22.04 21.72 53.92
C ARG A 393 21.12 20.51 54.17
N LEU A 394 21.00 19.56 53.26
CA LEU A 394 22.09 18.75 52.70
C LEU A 394 21.75 18.18 51.30
N THR A 395 22.70 18.35 50.36
CA THR A 395 23.30 17.34 49.43
C THR A 395 22.39 16.52 48.51
N HIS A 396 22.65 16.27 47.22
CA HIS A 396 23.69 16.60 46.23
C HIS A 396 23.20 15.99 44.87
N PRO A 397 23.91 16.16 43.74
CA PRO A 397 23.31 16.47 42.45
C PRO A 397 23.10 15.26 41.54
N CYS A 398 22.20 15.43 40.58
CA CYS A 398 22.05 14.60 39.39
C CYS A 398 23.19 14.91 38.39
N PRO A 399 23.96 13.92 37.89
CA PRO A 399 24.77 14.09 36.70
C PRO A 399 24.12 13.43 35.49
N ALA A 400 24.02 14.21 34.42
CA ALA A 400 23.83 13.71 33.08
C ALA A 400 25.03 12.84 32.66
N SER A 401 24.75 11.68 32.06
CA SER A 401 25.62 11.10 31.04
C SER A 401 24.76 10.35 30.03
N ALA A 402 24.80 10.83 28.79
CA ALA A 402 24.21 10.20 27.63
C ALA A 402 25.27 9.30 26.97
N ALA A 403 24.92 8.03 26.77
CA ALA A 403 25.60 7.07 25.91
C ALA A 403 24.55 6.07 25.36
N PRO A 404 24.80 5.43 24.20
CA PRO A 404 23.79 5.21 23.17
C PRO A 404 22.93 3.96 23.38
N PHE A 405 21.64 4.09 23.06
CA PHE A 405 20.69 2.98 22.95
C PHE A 405 21.13 2.05 21.82
N ARG A 406 21.66 0.86 22.15
CA ARG A 406 21.83 -0.23 21.18
C ARG A 406 20.45 -0.84 20.90
N ARG A 407 20.10 -0.98 19.61
CA ARG A 407 18.97 -1.80 19.12
C ARG A 407 19.15 -3.23 19.66
N GLY A 408 18.34 -3.59 20.66
CA GLY A 408 18.11 -4.99 21.03
C GLY A 408 17.04 -5.58 20.10
N GLN A 409 17.35 -6.72 19.51
CA GLN A 409 16.41 -7.59 18.78
C GLN A 409 15.15 -7.80 19.63
N LEU A 410 13.98 -7.52 19.05
CA LEU A 410 12.75 -8.19 19.45
C LEU A 410 12.89 -9.62 18.90
N ASP A 411 13.10 -10.58 19.80
CA ASP A 411 13.04 -12.00 19.45
C ASP A 411 11.57 -12.35 19.17
N GLU A 412 11.21 -12.40 17.89
CA GLU A 412 9.97 -13.04 17.42
C GLU A 412 10.17 -14.55 17.52
N ALA A 413 9.95 -15.12 18.71
CA ALA A 413 9.93 -16.57 18.88
C ALA A 413 8.65 -17.15 18.29
N ARG A 414 8.76 -17.71 17.07
CA ARG A 414 7.74 -18.54 16.40
C ARG A 414 7.41 -19.79 17.22
N PRO A 415 6.21 -20.38 17.10
CA PRO A 415 5.90 -21.68 17.70
C PRO A 415 6.93 -22.74 17.25
N CYS A 416 7.48 -23.48 18.21
CA CYS A 416 8.48 -24.52 17.94
C CYS A 416 7.80 -25.79 17.41
N LEU A 417 8.08 -26.16 16.15
CA LEU A 417 7.70 -27.43 15.53
C LEU A 417 8.78 -28.48 15.79
N THR A 418 8.51 -29.51 16.59
CA THR A 418 9.41 -30.66 16.74
C THR A 418 8.95 -31.83 15.87
N ARG A 419 9.90 -32.42 15.13
CA ARG A 419 9.68 -33.56 14.24
C ARG A 419 10.17 -34.82 14.95
N ASP A 420 9.29 -35.49 15.66
CA ASP A 420 9.62 -36.75 16.31
C ASP A 420 9.36 -37.90 15.33
N ASN A 421 10.41 -38.60 14.90
CA ASN A 421 10.36 -40.02 14.55
C ASN A 421 11.32 -40.68 15.56
N GLU A 422 11.04 -41.82 16.20
CA GLU A 422 10.69 -43.10 15.58
C GLU A 422 9.82 -43.91 16.54
N ASP A 423 8.70 -44.46 16.04
CA ASP A 423 8.13 -45.75 16.46
C ASP A 423 7.00 -46.12 15.48
N GLY A 424 7.37 -46.70 14.33
CA GLY A 424 6.54 -47.58 13.48
C GLY A 424 5.15 -47.16 12.96
N ALA A 425 4.60 -46.00 13.34
CA ALA A 425 3.19 -45.65 13.11
C ALA A 425 3.00 -44.16 12.74
N GLY A 426 3.46 -43.77 11.55
CA GLY A 426 3.13 -42.47 10.93
C GLY A 426 3.94 -41.26 11.43
N LEU A 427 3.89 -40.16 10.66
CA LEU A 427 4.53 -38.88 10.99
C LEU A 427 3.58 -38.02 11.83
N SER A 428 3.98 -37.63 13.05
CA SER A 428 3.16 -36.76 13.92
C SER A 428 3.61 -35.29 13.86
N LEU A 429 2.67 -34.35 13.69
CA LEU A 429 2.90 -32.91 13.87
C LEU A 429 2.39 -32.49 15.26
N ARG A 430 3.26 -31.93 16.10
CA ARG A 430 2.89 -31.33 17.40
C ARG A 430 2.96 -29.80 17.32
N VAL A 431 1.88 -29.14 17.76
CA VAL A 431 1.85 -27.70 18.00
C VAL A 431 1.76 -27.46 19.50
N THR A 432 2.81 -26.89 20.08
CA THR A 432 2.89 -26.48 21.50
C THR A 432 2.73 -24.97 21.61
N ASP A 433 1.81 -24.51 22.46
CA ASP A 433 1.73 -23.11 22.84
C ASP A 433 2.95 -22.73 23.73
N VAL A 434 3.86 -21.92 23.19
CA VAL A 434 5.13 -21.60 23.88
C VAL A 434 4.93 -20.51 24.96
N HIS A 435 3.81 -19.79 24.95
CA HIS A 435 3.54 -18.77 25.95
C HIS A 435 2.12 -18.89 26.44
N ASN A 436 1.95 -19.00 27.76
CA ASN A 436 0.69 -19.07 28.51
C ASN A 436 -0.22 -17.83 28.30
N CYS A 437 -0.52 -17.53 27.04
CA CYS A 437 -1.31 -16.44 26.52
C CYS A 437 -2.75 -16.90 26.64
N ARG A 438 -3.51 -16.26 27.52
CA ARG A 438 -4.90 -16.59 27.85
C ARG A 438 -5.89 -16.27 26.72
N GLY A 439 -5.63 -16.73 25.50
CA GLY A 439 -6.52 -16.66 24.35
C GLY A 439 -6.90 -18.05 23.90
N SER A 440 -8.06 -18.55 24.34
CA SER A 440 -8.61 -19.86 23.95
C SER A 440 -9.09 -19.93 22.49
N CYS A 441 -8.50 -19.17 21.57
CA CYS A 441 -9.08 -18.86 20.27
C CYS A 441 -8.43 -19.63 19.11
N ASP A 442 -7.14 -19.98 19.21
CA ASP A 442 -6.40 -20.57 18.09
C ASP A 442 -6.32 -22.09 18.12
N LEU A 443 -6.30 -22.72 19.29
CA LEU A 443 -6.20 -24.18 19.41
C LEU A 443 -7.49 -24.89 19.00
N ASP A 444 -8.65 -24.30 19.30
CA ASP A 444 -9.95 -24.83 18.85
C ASP A 444 -10.11 -24.72 17.32
N ALA A 445 -9.58 -23.66 16.71
CA ALA A 445 -9.58 -23.48 15.25
C ALA A 445 -8.62 -24.47 14.56
N LEU A 446 -7.43 -24.70 15.14
CA LEU A 446 -6.48 -25.71 14.69
C LEU A 446 -7.03 -27.14 14.85
N ALA A 447 -7.70 -27.44 15.96
CA ALA A 447 -8.36 -28.72 16.20
C ALA A 447 -9.52 -28.94 15.21
N ALA A 448 -10.35 -27.92 14.99
CA ALA A 448 -11.43 -27.95 14.01
C ALA A 448 -10.91 -28.12 12.57
N LEU A 449 -9.80 -27.47 12.21
CA LEU A 449 -9.11 -27.64 10.93
C LEU A 449 -8.55 -29.07 10.79
N GLY A 450 -7.92 -29.61 11.83
CA GLY A 450 -7.42 -30.98 11.85
C GLY A 450 -8.53 -32.02 11.67
N VAL A 451 -9.68 -31.81 12.32
CA VAL A 451 -10.89 -32.64 12.14
C VAL A 451 -11.46 -32.50 10.72
N ALA A 452 -11.52 -31.29 10.18
CA ALA A 452 -11.99 -31.03 8.81
C ALA A 452 -11.10 -31.68 7.74
N VAL A 453 -9.78 -31.56 7.88
CA VAL A 453 -8.80 -32.18 6.96
C VAL A 453 -8.89 -33.71 7.02
N ALA A 454 -9.00 -34.28 8.23
CA ALA A 454 -9.19 -35.73 8.39
C ALA A 454 -10.53 -36.23 7.80
N ALA A 455 -11.59 -35.43 7.87
CA ALA A 455 -12.89 -35.78 7.31
C ALA A 455 -12.93 -35.71 5.76
N LEU A 456 -12.15 -34.83 5.14
CA LEU A 456 -12.08 -34.65 3.69
C LEU A 456 -11.19 -35.69 2.99
N ALA A 457 -10.21 -36.27 3.69
CA ALA A 457 -9.32 -37.30 3.17
C ALA A 457 -9.16 -38.48 4.16
N PRO A 458 -10.22 -39.31 4.35
CA PRO A 458 -10.32 -40.30 5.44
C PRO A 458 -9.35 -41.50 5.38
N GLY A 459 -8.27 -41.43 4.59
CA GLY A 459 -7.19 -42.43 4.54
C GLY A 459 -5.78 -41.85 4.52
N GLU A 460 -5.61 -40.53 4.42
CA GLU A 460 -4.29 -39.87 4.37
C GLU A 460 -3.90 -39.21 5.70
N PHE A 461 -4.90 -38.87 6.53
CA PHE A 461 -4.72 -38.19 7.81
C PHE A 461 -5.51 -38.89 8.92
N GLY A 462 -4.85 -39.18 10.04
CA GLY A 462 -5.45 -39.75 11.23
C GLY A 462 -5.25 -38.81 12.43
N LEU A 463 -6.32 -38.51 13.17
CA LEU A 463 -6.19 -37.79 14.44
C LEU A 463 -5.67 -38.73 15.52
N GLY A 464 -4.43 -38.53 15.96
CA GLY A 464 -3.91 -39.15 17.17
C GLY A 464 -4.51 -38.43 18.38
N GLY A 465 -5.26 -39.15 19.21
CA GLY A 465 -5.99 -38.69 20.41
C GLY A 465 -5.71 -37.27 20.93
N VAL A 466 -6.77 -36.46 21.07
CA VAL A 466 -6.74 -35.20 21.81
C VAL A 466 -6.49 -35.52 23.28
N HIS A 467 -5.26 -35.33 23.77
CA HIS A 467 -4.96 -35.52 25.18
C HIS A 467 -5.57 -34.39 26.02
N SER A 468 -6.01 -34.72 27.23
CA SER A 468 -6.69 -33.84 28.18
C SER A 468 -5.75 -32.80 28.82
N SER A 469 -5.10 -31.98 28.01
CA SER A 469 -4.47 -30.73 28.42
C SER A 469 -4.61 -29.74 27.26
N PRO A 470 -5.13 -28.52 27.48
CA PRO A 470 -5.57 -27.57 26.44
C PRO A 470 -4.41 -26.90 25.68
N SER A 471 -3.30 -27.60 25.45
CA SER A 471 -2.04 -27.01 25.00
C SER A 471 -1.32 -27.82 23.91
N ASN A 472 -1.82 -29.00 23.53
CA ASN A 472 -1.15 -29.90 22.57
C ASN A 472 -2.15 -30.55 21.59
N LEU A 473 -1.94 -30.34 20.28
CA LEU A 473 -2.60 -31.09 19.19
C LEU A 473 -1.57 -31.99 18.49
N SER A 474 -1.92 -33.25 18.23
CA SER A 474 -1.09 -34.22 17.49
C SER A 474 -1.84 -34.72 16.23
N MET A 475 -1.33 -34.41 15.04
CA MET A 475 -1.88 -34.92 13.78
C MET A 475 -0.95 -35.97 13.16
N ASN A 476 -1.47 -37.15 12.82
CA ASN A 476 -0.69 -38.20 12.16
C ASN A 476 -0.97 -38.19 10.65
N CYS A 477 0.08 -38.08 9.83
CA CYS A 477 -0.01 -38.13 8.36
C CYS A 477 0.62 -39.42 7.82
N ALA A 478 0.00 -39.99 6.78
CA ALA A 478 0.52 -41.18 6.11
C ALA A 478 1.76 -40.90 5.23
N ASP A 479 1.96 -39.66 4.77
CA ASP A 479 3.09 -39.28 3.92
C ASP A 479 3.67 -37.88 4.22
N SER A 480 4.80 -37.57 3.59
CA SER A 480 5.51 -36.29 3.77
C SER A 480 4.90 -35.11 3.00
N ARG A 481 3.83 -35.31 2.22
CA ARG A 481 3.09 -34.24 1.53
C ARG A 481 2.04 -33.63 2.45
N GLY A 482 1.33 -34.47 3.22
CA GLY A 482 0.38 -34.02 4.23
C GLY A 482 1.02 -33.11 5.29
N LEU A 483 2.23 -33.45 5.74
CA LEU A 483 2.97 -32.61 6.69
C LEU A 483 3.30 -31.22 6.13
N ARG A 484 3.63 -31.11 4.85
CA ARG A 484 3.98 -29.84 4.18
C ARG A 484 2.76 -28.97 3.90
N ALA A 485 1.59 -29.58 3.74
CA ALA A 485 0.34 -28.84 3.67
C ALA A 485 0.04 -28.20 5.03
N CYS A 486 0.15 -28.96 6.13
CA CYS A 486 0.01 -28.44 7.50
C CYS A 486 1.04 -27.34 7.84
N ASP A 487 2.30 -27.53 7.45
CA ASP A 487 3.41 -26.58 7.64
C ASP A 487 3.16 -25.21 6.94
N ARG A 488 2.41 -25.20 5.84
CA ARG A 488 2.03 -23.96 5.12
C ARG A 488 0.76 -23.28 5.63
N MET A 489 0.04 -23.92 6.55
CA MET A 489 -1.26 -23.46 7.06
C MET A 489 -1.18 -22.88 8.48
N ILE A 490 0.00 -22.94 9.12
CA ILE A 490 0.27 -22.31 10.42
C ILE A 490 1.04 -21.01 10.13
N PRO A 491 0.53 -19.83 10.54
CA PRO A 491 1.18 -18.54 10.26
C PRO A 491 2.60 -18.41 10.83
#